data_AF-A0A485BJS7-F1
#
_entry.id   AF-A0A485BJS7-F1
#
_cell.length_a   1.000
_cell.length_b   1.000
_cell.length_c   1.000
_cell.angle_alpha   90.00
_cell.angle_beta   90.00
_cell.angle_gamma   90.00
#
_symmetry.space_group_name_H-M   'P 1'
#
loop_
_entity.id
_entity.type
_entity.pdbx_description
1 polymer ?
#
loop_
_entity_poly.entity_id
_entity_poly.type
_entity_poly.pdbx_seq_one_letter_code
_entity_poly.pdbx_strand_id
1 'polypeptide(L)' 'MLPPSTMTLPWRQDAAEYYFAPLSASPWAMMLHSGYANHPHSRYDIVVAEPRITLVTRGETSENQERRRHGHPLN' A
#
# COMPACT_ATOMS: atom_id res chain seq x y z
N MET A 1 -0.76 -15.49 14.85
CA MET A 1 -0.52 -14.31 14.00
C MET A 1 0.98 -14.08 13.95
N LEU A 2 1.62 -14.05 12.78
CA LEU A 2 3.05 -13.67 12.71
C LEU A 2 3.17 -12.15 12.89
N PRO A 3 4.19 -11.66 13.62
CA PRO A 3 4.45 -10.23 13.71
C PRO A 3 4.79 -9.66 12.32
N PRO A 4 4.53 -8.37 12.07
CA PRO A 4 4.96 -7.73 10.83
C PRO A 4 6.49 -7.76 10.75
N SER A 5 7.01 -8.02 9.55
CA SER A 5 8.44 -7.81 9.26
C SER A 5 8.67 -6.32 9.04
N THR A 6 9.72 -5.77 9.65
CA THR A 6 10.07 -4.36 9.54
C THR A 6 11.50 -4.22 9.04
N MET A 7 11.72 -3.23 8.17
CA MET A 7 13.03 -2.88 7.64
C MET A 7 13.08 -1.36 7.46
N THR A 8 14.16 -0.73 7.92
CA THR A 8 14.42 0.69 7.65
C THR A 8 15.06 0.85 6.29
N LEU A 9 14.53 1.76 5.47
CA LEU A 9 15.09 2.14 4.18
C LEU A 9 15.91 3.43 4.32
N PRO A 10 16.87 3.71 3.41
CA PRO A 10 17.60 4.96 3.39
C PRO A 10 16.66 6.17 3.35
N TRP A 11 16.98 7.19 4.15
CA TRP A 11 16.20 8.42 4.20
C TRP A 11 16.25 9.19 2.87
N ARG A 12 15.09 9.71 2.46
CA ARG A 12 14.90 10.61 1.33
C ARG A 12 13.71 11.51 1.63
N GLN A 13 13.78 12.77 1.22
CA GLN A 13 12.66 13.70 1.39
C GLN A 13 11.45 13.29 0.54
N ASP A 14 11.69 12.78 -0.66
CA ASP A 14 10.69 12.36 -1.66
C ASP A 14 10.36 10.85 -1.59
N ALA A 15 10.56 10.22 -0.42
CA ALA A 15 10.48 8.77 -0.30
C ALA A 15 9.11 8.22 -0.74
N ALA A 16 8.02 8.90 -0.40
CA ALA A 16 6.67 8.46 -0.73
C ALA A 16 6.48 8.37 -2.25
N GLU A 17 6.79 9.43 -2.99
CA GLU A 17 6.66 9.48 -4.44
C GLU A 17 7.65 8.54 -5.13
N TYR A 18 8.89 8.50 -4.63
CA TYR A 18 9.93 7.62 -5.16
C TYR A 18 9.50 6.15 -5.13
N TYR A 19 8.99 5.68 -3.99
CA TYR A 19 8.55 4.29 -3.85
C TYR A 19 7.17 4.02 -4.46
N PHE A 20 6.30 5.04 -4.56
CA PHE A 20 4.98 4.88 -5.17
C PHE A 20 5.02 4.90 -6.70
N ALA A 21 5.95 5.63 -7.33
CA ALA A 21 6.07 5.76 -8.78
C ALA A 21 5.98 4.40 -9.53
N PRO A 22 6.77 3.36 -9.19
CA PRO A 22 6.67 2.06 -9.86
C PRO A 22 5.37 1.30 -9.54
N LEU A 23 4.66 1.65 -8.47
CA LEU A 23 3.42 1.00 -8.03
C LEU A 23 2.17 1.70 -8.57
N SER A 24 2.29 2.92 -9.08
CA SER A 24 1.16 3.81 -9.40
C SER A 24 0.11 3.21 -10.35
N ALA A 25 0.51 2.35 -11.26
CA ALA A 25 -0.39 1.66 -12.20
C ALA A 25 -0.96 0.33 -11.65
N SER A 26 -0.48 -0.14 -10.50
CA SER A 26 -0.93 -1.41 -9.92
C SER A 26 -2.32 -1.25 -9.29
N PRO A 27 -3.26 -2.17 -9.55
CA PRO A 27 -4.54 -2.16 -8.88
C PRO A 27 -4.38 -2.12 -7.36
N TRP A 28 -5.15 -1.24 -6.70
CA TRP A 28 -5.14 -1.05 -5.24
C TRP A 28 -3.84 -0.49 -4.64
N ALA A 29 -2.90 -0.02 -5.46
CA ALA A 29 -1.83 0.83 -4.94
C ALA A 29 -2.43 2.16 -4.48
N MET A 30 -2.13 2.54 -3.24
CA MET A 30 -2.62 3.78 -2.64
C MET A 30 -1.49 4.54 -1.97
N MET A 31 -1.55 5.86 -2.07
CA MET A 31 -0.64 6.78 -1.39
C MET A 31 -1.45 7.80 -0.61
N LEU A 32 -1.18 7.90 0.69
CA LEU A 32 -1.64 8.99 1.53
C LEU A 32 -0.43 9.89 1.76
N HIS A 33 -0.45 11.07 1.12
CA HIS A 33 0.66 12.00 1.15
C HIS A 33 0.29 13.25 1.95
N SER A 34 1.18 13.67 2.84
CA SER A 34 1.07 14.84 3.72
C SER A 34 1.34 16.16 2.99
N GLY A 35 1.66 16.13 1.70
CA GLY A 35 1.77 17.30 0.84
C GLY A 35 2.94 18.22 1.17
N TYR A 36 3.99 17.67 1.81
CA TYR A 36 5.12 18.44 2.36
C TYR A 36 4.71 19.61 3.27
N ALA A 37 3.50 19.56 3.84
CA ALA A 37 3.00 20.66 4.64
C ALA A 37 3.83 20.78 5.92
N ASN A 38 4.17 22.01 6.30
CA ASN A 38 4.78 22.30 7.59
C ASN A 38 3.67 22.46 8.65
N HIS A 39 3.01 21.35 9.00
CA HIS A 39 1.91 21.31 9.96
C HIS A 39 2.06 20.11 10.92
N PRO A 40 1.69 20.21 12.21
CA PRO A 40 1.81 19.09 13.15
C PRO A 40 1.05 17.82 12.73
N HIS A 41 0.04 17.97 11.87
CA HIS A 41 -0.79 16.86 11.37
C HIS A 41 -0.38 16.32 10.00
N SER A 42 0.75 16.75 9.43
CA SER A 42 1.26 16.33 8.11
C SER A 42 2.61 15.61 8.23
N ARG A 43 2.77 14.77 9.27
CA ARG A 43 4.05 14.17 9.65
C ARG A 43 4.44 12.94 8.82
N TYR A 44 3.46 12.23 8.28
CA TYR A 44 3.69 10.91 7.70
C TYR A 44 3.10 10.80 6.31
N ASP A 45 3.84 10.11 5.46
CA ASP A 45 3.34 9.57 4.21
C ASP A 45 3.20 8.05 4.35
N ILE A 46 2.14 7.51 3.76
CA ILE A 46 1.85 6.07 3.80
C ILE A 46 1.65 5.57 2.38
N VAL A 47 2.45 4.58 1.98
CA VAL A 47 2.32 3.87 0.71
C VAL A 47 1.88 2.44 1.02
N VAL A 48 0.84 1.98 0.31
CA VAL A 48 0.37 0.58 0.39
C VAL A 48 0.15 0.02 -1.01
N ALA A 49 0.39 -1.27 -1.17
CA ALA A 49 0.13 -2.04 -2.37
C ALA A 49 -0.11 -3.51 -2.01
N GLU A 50 -0.50 -4.30 -3.00
CA GLU A 50 -0.69 -5.75 -2.86
C GLU A 50 -1.59 -6.16 -1.67
N PRO A 51 -2.85 -5.69 -1.62
CA PRO A 51 -3.75 -6.05 -0.54
C PRO A 51 -3.93 -7.57 -0.46
N ARG A 52 -3.97 -8.12 0.76
CA ARG A 52 -4.30 -9.54 0.96
C ARG A 52 -5.77 -9.84 0.65
N ILE A 53 -6.64 -8.88 0.97
CA ILE A 53 -8.08 -8.93 0.74
C ILE A 53 -8.51 -7.53 0.35
N THR A 54 -9.38 -7.41 -0.64
CA THR A 54 -10.08 -6.17 -1.00
C THR A 54 -11.55 -6.31 -0.66
N LEU A 55 -12.15 -5.26 -0.09
CA LEU A 55 -13.58 -5.17 0.17
C LEU A 55 -14.17 -4.10 -0.76
N VAL A 56 -15.15 -4.49 -1.58
CA VAL A 56 -15.81 -3.58 -2.53
C VAL A 56 -17.31 -3.60 -2.29
N THR A 57 -17.89 -2.44 -1.99
CA THR A 57 -19.33 -2.27 -1.78
C THR A 57 -19.97 -1.62 -3.01
N ARG A 58 -21.05 -2.23 -3.54
CA ARG A 58 -21.86 -1.70 -4.65
C ARG A 58 -23.34 -1.80 -4.25
N GLY A 59 -23.97 -0.66 -4.00
CA GLY A 59 -25.34 -0.61 -3.47
C GLY A 59 -25.42 -1.32 -2.12
N GLU A 60 -26.36 -2.26 -1.97
CA GLU A 60 -26.56 -3.04 -0.75
C GLU A 60 -25.62 -4.27 -0.64
N THR A 61 -24.77 -4.51 -1.63
CA THR A 61 -23.89 -5.69 -1.68
C THR A 61 -22.44 -5.33 -1.39
N SER A 62 -21.75 -6.17 -0.61
CA SER A 62 -20.31 -6.06 -0.36
C SER A 62 -19.61 -7.37 -0.71
N GLU A 63 -18.52 -7.27 -1.48
CA GLU A 63 -17.74 -8.41 -1.95
C GLU A 63 -16.32 -8.37 -1.37
N ASN A 64 -15.88 -9.48 -0.80
CA ASN A 64 -14.50 -9.70 -0.37
C ASN A 64 -13.76 -10.50 -1.45
N GLN A 65 -12.66 -9.97 -1.96
CA GLN A 65 -11.79 -10.69 -2.88
C GLN A 65 -10.43 -10.89 -2.22
N GLU A 66 -10.08 -12.15 -1.95
CA GLU A 66 -8.73 -12.51 -1.52
C GLU A 66 -7.76 -12.50 -2.69
N ARG A 67 -6.53 -12.04 -2.47
CA ARG A 67 -5.47 -12.13 -3.47
C ARG A 67 -5.18 -13.61 -3.71
N ARG A 68 -5.52 -14.14 -4.89
CA ARG A 68 -5.08 -15.48 -5.29
C ARG A 68 -3.56 -15.46 -5.34
N ARG A 69 -2.92 -16.21 -4.42
CA ARG A 69 -1.49 -16.49 -4.54
C ARG A 69 -1.31 -17.28 -5.83
N HIS A 70 -0.63 -16.69 -6.82
CA HIS A 70 -0.11 -17.50 -7.92
C HIS A 70 0.84 -18.52 -7.27
N GLY A 71 0.48 -19.80 -7.38
CA GLY A 71 1.30 -20.89 -6.87
C GLY A 71 2.68 -20.80 -7.50
N HIS A 72 3.71 -20.81 -6.66
CA HIS A 72 5.07 -21.05 -7.12
C HIS A 72 5.10 -22.49 -7.66
N PRO A 73 5.42 -22.73 -8.94
CA PRO A 73 5.62 -24.11 -9.40
C PRO A 73 6.83 -24.66 -8.63
N LEU A 74 6.60 -25.72 -7.86
CA LEU A 74 7.66 -26.53 -7.29
C LEU A 74 8.38 -27.21 -8.46
N ASN A 75 9.64 -26.86 -8.68
CA ASN A 75 10.60 -27.66 -9.43
C ASN A 75 11.91 -27.68 -8.63
#